data_AF-A0A4Q3R2M4-F1
#
_entry.id   AF-A0A4Q3R2M4-F1
#
_cell.length_a   1.000
_cell.length_b   1.000
_cell.length_c   1.000
_cell.angle_alpha   90.00
_cell.angle_beta   90.00
_cell.angle_gamma   90.00
#
_symmetry.space_group_name_H-M   'P 1'
#
loop_
_entity.id
_entity.type
_entity.pdbx_description
1 polymer ?
#
loop_
_entity_poly.entity_id
_entity_poly.type
_entity_poly.pdbx_seq_one_letter_code
_entity_poly.pdbx_strand_id
1 'polypeptide(L)'
;MDKKFMDATAEEIDAALVRSAAAFNQYKNLDLKSRARFLSDVAEELELRSDQLIETAGKETHLDTPRLQVELKRTIFQLTSYAEAC
;
A
#
# COMPACT_ATOMS: atom_id res chain seq x y z
N MET A 1 -21.80 -5.20 -8.49
CA MET A 1 -20.50 -4.67 -8.92
C MET A 1 -20.82 -3.35 -9.60
N ASP A 2 -20.87 -2.26 -8.84
CA ASP A 2 -21.38 -0.97 -9.32
C ASP A 2 -20.54 0.19 -8.74
N LYS A 3 -19.26 -0.09 -8.53
CA LYS A 3 -18.29 0.91 -8.06
C LYS A 3 -17.57 1.42 -9.29
N LYS A 4 -17.98 2.59 -9.77
CA LYS A 4 -17.33 3.27 -10.90
C LYS A 4 -16.10 4.00 -10.38
N PHE A 5 -14.93 3.55 -10.81
CA PHE A 5 -13.69 4.31 -10.66
C PHE A 5 -13.65 5.37 -11.76
N MET A 6 -13.36 6.61 -11.39
CA MET A 6 -13.27 7.72 -12.34
C MET A 6 -11.84 7.81 -12.86
N ASP A 7 -11.70 8.12 -14.15
CA ASP A 7 -10.41 8.45 -14.73
C ASP A 7 -9.92 9.79 -14.14
N ALA A 8 -8.66 9.84 -13.73
CA ALA A 8 -8.06 11.04 -13.19
C ALA A 8 -7.92 12.12 -14.28
N THR A 9 -8.21 13.38 -13.94
CA THR A 9 -7.97 14.51 -14.87
C THR A 9 -6.50 14.92 -14.85
N ALA A 10 -6.08 15.71 -15.85
CA ALA A 10 -4.73 16.26 -15.88
C ALA A 10 -4.41 17.10 -14.63
N GLU A 11 -5.39 17.88 -14.15
CA GLU A 11 -5.27 18.72 -12.97
C GLU A 11 -5.11 17.90 -11.68
N GLU A 12 -5.82 16.76 -11.57
CA GLU A 12 -5.68 15.86 -10.42
C GLU A 12 -4.30 15.18 -10.39
N ILE A 13 -3.80 14.78 -11.56
CA ILE A 13 -2.46 14.22 -11.72
C ILE A 13 -1.40 15.26 -11.32
N ASP A 14 -1.49 16.48 -11.85
CA ASP A 14 -0.57 17.57 -11.51
C ASP A 14 -0.59 17.87 -10.01
N ALA A 15 -1.78 17.92 -9.40
CA ALA A 15 -1.93 18.13 -7.97
C ALA A 15 -1.27 17.01 -7.14
N ALA A 16 -1.40 15.74 -7.55
CA ALA A 16 -0.76 14.62 -6.89
C ALA A 16 0.78 14.69 -6.99
N LEU A 17 1.31 15.07 -8.15
CA LEU A 17 2.75 15.25 -8.37
C LEU A 17 3.33 16.38 -7.50
N VAL A 18 2.65 17.53 -7.44
CA VAL A 18 3.08 18.66 -6.59
C VAL A 18 3.11 18.25 -5.11
N ARG A 19 2.08 17.54 -4.64
CA ARG A 19 2.03 17.05 -3.25
C ARG A 19 3.13 16.04 -2.96
N SER A 20 3.39 15.11 -3.89
CA SER A 20 4.46 14.12 -3.76
C SER A 20 5.84 14.79 -3.67
N ALA A 21 6.11 15.76 -4.55
CA ALA A 21 7.36 16.52 -4.54
C ALA A 21 7.55 17.31 -3.23
N ALA A 22 6.47 17.90 -2.69
CA ALA A 22 6.52 18.57 -1.39
C ALA A 22 6.80 17.58 -0.24
N ALA A 23 6.13 16.43 -0.22
CA ALA A 23 6.30 15.40 0.80
C ALA A 23 7.71 14.78 0.79
N PHE A 24 8.32 14.61 -0.39
CA PHE A 24 9.67 14.09 -0.55
C PHE A 24 10.71 14.87 0.27
N ASN A 25 10.60 16.20 0.34
CA ASN A 25 11.54 17.02 1.09
C ASN A 25 11.51 16.74 2.61
N GLN A 26 10.38 16.30 3.14
CA GLN A 26 10.27 15.85 4.53
C GLN A 26 10.71 14.40 4.66
N TYR A 27 10.19 13.52 3.80
CA TYR A 27 10.43 12.08 3.85
C TYR A 27 11.92 11.70 3.73
N LYS A 28 12.67 12.36 2.83
CA LYS A 28 14.11 12.07 2.62
C LYS A 28 14.99 12.35 3.84
N ASN A 29 14.51 13.19 4.77
CA ASN A 29 15.23 13.59 5.96
C ASN A 29 14.79 12.80 7.21
N LEU A 30 13.85 11.85 7.07
CA LEU A 30 13.48 10.95 8.16
C LEU A 30 14.66 10.06 8.54
N ASP A 31 14.81 9.82 9.84
CA ASP A 31 15.74 8.83 10.32
C ASP A 31 15.27 7.41 9.95
N LEU A 32 16.22 6.47 10.01
CA LEU A 32 15.98 5.08 9.64
C LEU A 32 14.90 4.44 10.51
N LYS A 33 14.85 4.79 11.80
CA LYS A 33 13.82 4.31 12.74
C LYS A 33 12.40 4.74 12.33
N SER A 34 12.23 6.00 11.90
CA SER A 34 10.94 6.52 11.46
C SER A 34 10.51 5.90 10.13
N ARG A 35 11.46 5.67 9.20
CA ARG A 35 11.18 4.97 7.94
C ARG A 35 10.83 3.50 8.17
N ALA A 36 11.54 2.82 9.06
CA ALA A 36 11.22 1.47 9.49
C ALA A 36 9.80 1.41 10.06
N ARG A 37 9.49 2.31 11.00
CA ARG A 37 8.15 2.40 11.61
C ARG A 37 7.05 2.61 10.57
N PHE A 38 7.24 3.53 9.63
CA PHE A 38 6.29 3.78 8.55
C PHE A 38 6.00 2.51 7.73
N LEU A 39 7.03 1.75 7.35
CA LEU A 39 6.85 0.50 6.59
C LEU A 39 6.15 -0.58 7.43
N SER A 40 6.51 -0.73 8.70
CA SER A 40 5.84 -1.65 9.62
C SER A 40 4.38 -1.30 9.86
N ASP A 41 4.05 -0.02 10.00
CA ASP A 41 2.67 0.44 10.19
C ASP A 41 1.82 0.12 8.94
N VAL A 42 2.35 0.29 7.73
CA VAL A 42 1.65 -0.12 6.50
C VAL A 42 1.39 -1.62 6.48
N ALA A 43 2.36 -2.45 6.91
CA ALA A 43 2.20 -3.89 6.97
C ALA A 43 1.12 -4.31 7.99
N GLU A 44 1.07 -3.66 9.15
CA GLU A 44 0.02 -3.85 10.18
C GLU A 44 -1.36 -3.47 9.65
N GLU A 45 -1.49 -2.33 8.97
CA GLU A 45 -2.75 -1.86 8.40
C GLU A 45 -3.26 -2.78 7.28
N LEU A 46 -2.36 -3.42 6.52
CA LEU A 46 -2.71 -4.46 5.53
C LEU A 46 -3.24 -5.72 6.21
N GLU A 47 -2.56 -6.21 7.25
CA GLU A 47 -3.00 -7.39 8.02
C GLU A 47 -4.39 -7.14 8.63
N LEU A 48 -4.62 -5.95 9.22
CA LEU A 48 -5.91 -5.55 9.81
C LEU A 48 -7.07 -5.57 8.80
N ARG A 49 -6.79 -5.39 7.51
CA ARG A 49 -7.78 -5.34 6.42
C ARG A 49 -7.78 -6.61 5.56
N SER A 50 -7.14 -7.69 6.01
CA SER A 50 -6.94 -8.92 5.24
C SER A 50 -8.23 -9.44 4.59
N ASP A 51 -9.31 -9.57 5.36
CA ASP A 51 -10.57 -10.11 4.85
C ASP A 51 -11.15 -9.26 3.72
N GLN A 52 -11.14 -7.93 3.89
CA GLN A 52 -11.64 -7.00 2.87
C GLN A 52 -10.78 -7.00 1.60
N LEU A 53 -9.45 -7.07 1.76
CA LEU A 53 -8.51 -7.13 0.65
C LEU A 53 -8.70 -8.42 -0.16
N ILE A 54 -8.78 -9.56 0.53
CA ILE A 54 -8.97 -10.87 -0.09
C ILE A 54 -10.33 -10.93 -0.80
N GLU A 55 -11.40 -10.47 -0.17
CA GLU A 55 -12.74 -10.44 -0.78
C GLU A 55 -12.76 -9.58 -2.05
N THR A 56 -12.17 -8.39 -1.99
CA THR A 56 -12.11 -7.48 -3.13
C THR A 56 -11.27 -8.07 -4.26
N ALA A 57 -10.06 -8.55 -3.95
CA ALA A 57 -9.16 -9.13 -4.93
C ALA A 57 -9.75 -10.40 -5.57
N GLY A 58 -10.48 -11.23 -4.81
CA GLY A 58 -11.16 -12.41 -5.35
C GLY A 58 -12.24 -12.04 -6.37
N LYS A 59 -13.01 -10.98 -6.11
CA LYS A 59 -14.02 -10.46 -7.06
C LYS A 59 -13.39 -9.88 -8.33
N GLU A 60 -12.22 -9.27 -8.22
CA GLU A 60 -11.56 -8.59 -9.35
C GLU A 60 -10.71 -9.54 -10.20
N THR A 61 -10.08 -10.54 -9.58
CA THR A 61 -9.08 -11.40 -10.23
C THR A 61 -9.55 -12.83 -10.48
N HIS A 62 -10.64 -13.27 -9.84
CA HIS A 62 -11.11 -14.66 -9.83
C HIS A 62 -10.08 -15.66 -9.27
N LEU A 63 -9.07 -15.20 -8.53
CA LEU A 63 -8.16 -16.07 -7.79
C LEU A 63 -8.85 -16.65 -6.55
N ASP A 64 -8.44 -17.85 -6.16
CA ASP A 64 -8.93 -18.51 -4.97
C ASP A 64 -8.36 -17.89 -3.68
N THR A 65 -9.13 -17.94 -2.60
CA THR A 65 -8.76 -17.38 -1.30
C THR A 65 -7.37 -17.81 -0.81
N PRO A 66 -6.96 -19.11 -0.91
CA PRO A 66 -5.64 -19.52 -0.48
C PRO A 66 -4.51 -18.81 -1.23
N ARG A 67 -4.65 -18.60 -2.54
CA ARG A 67 -3.67 -17.87 -3.34
C ARG A 67 -3.54 -16.42 -2.88
N LEU A 68 -4.66 -15.74 -2.68
CA LEU A 68 -4.67 -14.33 -2.23
C LEU A 68 -4.10 -14.16 -0.82
N GLN A 69 -4.34 -15.11 0.07
CA GLN A 69 -3.73 -15.13 1.40
C GLN A 69 -2.20 -15.26 1.32
N VAL A 70 -1.68 -16.08 0.41
CA VAL A 70 -0.23 -16.19 0.19
C VAL A 70 0.35 -14.88 -0.36
N GLU A 71 -0.34 -14.23 -1.31
CA GLU A 71 0.11 -12.95 -1.86
C GLU A 71 0.10 -11.81 -0.83
N LEU A 72 -0.92 -11.75 0.02
CA LEU A 72 -0.98 -10.78 1.10
C LEU A 72 0.15 -11.00 2.11
N LYS A 73 0.34 -12.25 2.57
CA LYS A 73 1.45 -12.60 3.49
C LYS A 73 2.82 -12.26 2.89
N ARG A 74 3.02 -12.53 1.60
CA ARG A 74 4.26 -12.16 0.89
C ARG A 74 4.48 -10.65 0.91
N THR A 75 3.42 -9.86 0.68
CA THR A 75 3.48 -8.40 0.66
C THR A 75 3.82 -7.83 2.04
N ILE A 76 3.16 -8.33 3.08
CA ILE A 76 3.42 -7.97 4.49
C ILE A 76 4.88 -8.29 4.85
N PHE A 77 5.34 -9.49 4.53
CA PHE A 77 6.74 -9.89 4.75
C PHE A 77 7.75 -8.97 4.04
N GLN A 78 7.47 -8.56 2.79
CA GLN A 78 8.36 -7.65 2.06
C GLN A 78 8.46 -6.28 2.73
N LEU A 79 7.33 -5.72 3.19
CA LEU A 79 7.30 -4.45 3.91
C LEU A 79 8.06 -4.52 5.24
N THR A 80 7.85 -5.59 6.03
CA THR A 80 8.58 -5.78 7.28
C THR A 80 10.07 -6.00 7.05
N SER A 81 10.45 -6.75 6.01
CA SER A 81 11.86 -6.96 5.65
C SER A 81 12.57 -5.66 5.24
N TYR A 82 11.90 -4.77 4.50
CA TYR A 82 12.45 -3.45 4.18
C TYR A 82 12.50 -2.53 5.41
N ALA A 83 11.57 -2.66 6.35
CA ALA A 83 11.61 -1.95 7.61
C ALA A 83 12.83 -2.37 8.46
N GLU A 84 13.12 -3.67 8.55
CA GLU A 84 14.27 -4.21 9.27
C GLU A 84 15.62 -3.82 8.64
N ALA A 85 15.62 -3.57 7.32
CA ALA A 85 16.80 -3.13 6.57
C ALA A 85 17.01 -1.61 6.57
N CYS A 86 16.09 -0.83 7.16
CA CYS A 86 16.28 0.60 7.40
C CYS A 86 17.24 0.79 8.58
#